data_AF-A0A1S2K9B4-F1
#
_entry.id   AF-A0A1S2K9B4-F1
#
_cell.length_a   1.000
_cell.length_b   1.000
_cell.length_c   1.000
_cell.angle_alpha   90.00
_cell.angle_beta   90.00
_cell.angle_gamma   90.00
#
_symmetry.space_group_name_H-M   'P 1'
#
loop_
_entity.id
_entity.type
_entity.pdbx_description
1 polymer ?
#
loop_
_entity_poly.entity_id
_entity_poly.type
_entity_poly.pdbx_seq_one_letter_code
_entity_poly.pdbx_strand_id
1 'polypeptide(L)'
;MRAAHQANLAEIALSRDARENATTACVKDVAAELERDHAKLDADVQALSDKLGVDLPLAPTPHQQQLLADVMARKGTTAYDRVWLKTQDTAHRLTLKAVDHQIARGEDRQITAAAKAARPVVAGHLERVEGGTCHGAAPVRTIRAGSGGQAATPFAAGVPVAVAVPAVALGGALVAGGAFWTASRLRRNDLR
;
A
#
# COMPACT_ATOMS: atom_id res chain seq x y z
N MET A 1 -1.76 0.04 23.37
CA MET A 1 -2.30 0.83 22.22
C MET A 1 -1.40 2.01 21.86
N ARG A 2 -1.13 2.98 22.76
CA ARG A 2 -0.23 4.13 22.47
C ARG A 2 1.09 3.76 21.79
N ALA A 3 1.84 2.80 22.36
CA ALA A 3 3.10 2.34 21.77
C ALA A 3 2.94 1.70 20.38
N ALA A 4 1.85 0.96 20.15
CA ALA A 4 1.57 0.35 18.85
C ALA A 4 1.28 1.43 17.79
N HIS A 5 0.47 2.44 18.15
CA HIS A 5 0.20 3.58 17.28
C HIS A 5 1.49 4.33 16.89
N GLN A 6 2.35 4.65 17.86
CA GLN A 6 3.62 5.33 17.58
C GLN A 6 4.57 4.48 16.71
N ALA A 7 4.58 3.16 16.91
CA ALA A 7 5.32 2.24 16.05
C ALA A 7 4.80 2.26 14.61
N ASN A 8 3.48 2.22 14.41
CA ASN A 8 2.90 2.35 13.06
C ASN A 8 3.22 3.70 12.42
N LEU A 9 3.11 4.81 13.16
CA LEU A 9 3.46 6.14 12.63
C LEU A 9 4.92 6.20 12.16
N ALA A 10 5.84 5.65 12.96
CA ALA A 10 7.26 5.60 12.60
C ALA A 10 7.49 4.73 11.35
N GLU A 11 6.83 3.58 11.29
CA GLU A 11 6.97 2.60 10.22
C GLU A 11 6.43 3.13 8.89
N ILE A 12 5.26 3.77 8.92
CA ILE A 12 4.67 4.44 7.75
C ILE A 12 5.62 5.52 7.21
N ALA A 13 6.24 6.31 8.10
CA ALA A 13 7.19 7.34 7.70
C ALA A 13 8.47 6.73 7.08
N LEU A 14 9.06 5.72 7.72
CA LEU A 14 10.24 5.00 7.21
C LEU A 14 9.96 4.31 5.86
N SER A 15 8.77 3.75 5.71
CA SER A 15 8.37 3.04 4.49
C SER A 15 8.13 4.00 3.32
N ARG A 16 7.45 5.13 3.54
CA ARG A 16 7.31 6.19 2.52
C ARG A 16 8.67 6.70 2.05
N ASP A 17 9.57 6.93 3.00
CA ASP A 17 10.92 7.37 2.69
C ASP A 17 11.68 6.37 1.80
N ALA A 18 11.57 5.08 2.13
CA ALA A 18 12.28 4.02 1.41
C ALA A 18 11.71 3.77 0.00
N ARG A 19 10.40 3.93 -0.21
CA ARG A 19 9.82 3.84 -1.56
C ARG A 19 10.47 4.84 -2.53
N GLU A 20 10.80 6.02 -2.03
CA GLU A 20 11.43 7.08 -2.81
C GLU A 20 12.95 6.91 -2.90
N ASN A 21 13.61 6.58 -1.78
CA ASN A 21 15.05 6.75 -1.63
C ASN A 21 15.86 5.45 -1.59
N ALA A 22 15.21 4.29 -1.49
CA ALA A 22 15.93 3.03 -1.52
C ALA A 22 16.62 2.80 -2.87
N THR A 23 17.75 2.10 -2.82
CA THR A 23 18.63 1.84 -3.97
C THR A 23 18.29 0.53 -4.68
N THR A 24 17.62 -0.40 -4.00
CA THR A 24 17.22 -1.69 -4.57
C THR A 24 15.70 -1.80 -4.76
N ALA A 25 15.28 -2.54 -5.79
CA ALA A 25 13.86 -2.83 -6.04
C ALA A 25 13.24 -3.60 -4.86
N CYS A 26 13.96 -4.57 -4.29
CA CYS A 26 13.49 -5.35 -3.15
C CYS A 26 13.07 -4.46 -1.97
N VAL A 27 13.90 -3.49 -1.59
CA VAL A 27 13.58 -2.60 -0.46
C VAL A 27 12.39 -1.70 -0.78
N LYS A 28 12.26 -1.21 -2.03
CA LYS A 28 11.08 -0.42 -2.44
C LYS A 28 9.78 -1.24 -2.35
N ASP A 29 9.83 -2.49 -2.78
CA ASP A 29 8.67 -3.39 -2.75
C ASP A 29 8.26 -3.74 -1.31
N VAL A 30 9.24 -4.09 -0.47
CA VAL A 30 8.99 -4.35 0.96
C VAL A 30 8.46 -3.10 1.66
N ALA A 31 9.03 -1.92 1.39
CA ALA A 31 8.55 -0.67 1.96
C ALA A 31 7.10 -0.35 1.55
N ALA A 32 6.71 -0.63 0.30
CA ALA A 32 5.32 -0.45 -0.13
C ALA A 32 4.35 -1.41 0.59
N GLU A 33 4.78 -2.63 0.89
CA GLU A 33 4.02 -3.59 1.68
C GLU A 33 3.87 -3.14 3.13
N LEU A 34 4.96 -2.75 3.78
CA LEU A 34 4.97 -2.26 5.16
C LEU A 34 4.08 -1.03 5.30
N GLU A 35 4.19 -0.04 4.41
CA GLU A 35 3.35 1.17 4.46
C GLU A 35 1.85 0.81 4.44
N ARG A 36 1.45 -0.04 3.50
CA ARG A 36 0.04 -0.43 3.32
C ARG A 36 -0.50 -1.13 4.57
N ASP A 37 0.25 -2.12 5.06
CA ASP A 37 -0.22 -2.97 6.14
C ASP A 37 -0.17 -2.24 7.49
N HIS A 38 0.85 -1.42 7.75
CA HIS A 38 0.91 -0.59 8.95
C HIS A 38 -0.15 0.52 8.95
N ALA A 39 -0.49 1.10 7.80
CA ALA A 39 -1.61 2.04 7.72
C ALA A 39 -2.94 1.37 8.12
N LYS A 40 -3.15 0.10 7.72
CA LYS A 40 -4.32 -0.66 8.14
C LYS A 40 -4.28 -0.98 9.64
N LEU A 41 -3.16 -1.49 10.15
CA LEU A 41 -3.00 -1.79 11.57
C LEU A 41 -3.22 -0.55 12.43
N ASP A 42 -2.79 0.62 11.96
CA ASP A 42 -2.97 1.86 12.68
C ASP A 42 -4.42 2.34 12.72
N ALA A 43 -5.12 2.24 11.59
CA ALA A 43 -6.56 2.52 11.56
C ALA A 43 -7.34 1.61 12.51
N ASP A 44 -6.98 0.31 12.58
CA ASP A 44 -7.59 -0.63 13.50
C ASP A 44 -7.27 -0.28 14.98
N VAL A 45 -6.06 0.21 15.28
CA VAL A 45 -5.67 0.70 16.62
C VAL A 45 -6.41 1.98 17.02
N GLN A 46 -6.54 2.95 16.11
CA GLN A 46 -7.27 4.19 16.33
C GLN A 46 -8.75 3.92 16.61
N ALA A 47 -9.40 3.10 15.78
CA ALA A 47 -10.80 2.73 15.99
C ALA A 47 -11.03 2.02 17.34
N LEU A 48 -10.09 1.17 17.77
CA LEU A 48 -10.17 0.54 19.07
C LEU A 48 -9.92 1.53 20.22
N SER A 49 -9.00 2.49 20.05
CA SER A 49 -8.73 3.49 21.09
C SER A 49 -9.92 4.42 21.30
N ASP A 50 -10.60 4.82 20.22
CA ASP A 50 -11.83 5.62 20.28
C ASP A 50 -12.92 4.88 21.06
N LYS A 51 -13.12 3.59 20.76
CA LYS A 51 -14.09 2.75 21.46
C LYS A 51 -13.78 2.60 22.95
N LEU A 52 -12.50 2.58 23.32
CA LEU A 52 -12.03 2.38 24.70
C LEU A 52 -11.75 3.69 25.43
N GLY A 53 -11.93 4.86 24.80
CA GLY A 53 -11.65 6.17 25.39
C GLY A 53 -10.16 6.38 25.73
N VAL A 54 -9.26 5.84 24.92
CA VAL A 54 -7.81 5.97 25.14
C VAL A 54 -7.22 6.98 24.16
N ASP A 55 -6.67 8.07 24.69
CA ASP A 55 -5.99 9.05 23.81
C ASP A 55 -4.73 8.43 23.18
N LEU A 56 -4.49 8.76 21.92
CA LEU A 56 -3.30 8.36 21.20
C LEU A 56 -2.36 9.56 20.97
N PRO A 57 -1.04 9.36 21.10
CA PRO A 57 -0.06 10.40 20.79
C PRO A 57 -0.01 10.68 19.27
N LEU A 58 0.14 11.93 18.88
CA LEU A 58 0.10 12.34 17.46
C LEU A 58 1.42 12.15 16.70
N ALA A 59 2.46 11.63 17.37
CA ALA A 59 3.80 11.52 16.80
C ALA A 59 4.53 10.26 17.30
N PRO A 60 5.49 9.75 16.52
CA PRO A 60 6.45 8.76 17.01
C PRO A 60 7.18 9.25 18.28
N THR A 61 7.70 8.32 19.07
CA THR A 61 8.56 8.66 20.22
C THR A 61 9.84 9.38 19.76
N PRO A 62 10.50 10.18 20.63
CA PRO A 62 11.75 10.84 20.28
C PRO A 62 12.83 9.88 19.75
N HIS A 63 12.93 8.68 20.34
CA HIS A 63 13.86 7.65 19.86
C HIS A 63 13.51 7.15 18.45
N GLN A 64 12.22 6.92 18.15
CA GLN A 64 11.80 6.55 16.79
C GLN A 64 12.06 7.66 15.78
N GLN A 65 11.88 8.94 16.18
CA GLN A 65 12.22 10.08 15.33
C GLN A 65 13.72 10.16 15.03
N GLN A 66 14.57 9.85 16.01
CA GLN A 66 16.03 9.76 15.81
C GLN A 66 16.39 8.64 14.84
N LEU A 67 15.80 7.45 14.98
CA LEU A 67 16.01 6.34 14.04
C LEU A 67 15.59 6.72 12.60
N LEU A 68 14.45 7.40 12.46
CA LEU A 68 13.99 7.92 11.18
C LEU A 68 15.00 8.91 10.59
N ALA A 69 15.45 9.89 11.39
CA ALA A 69 16.45 10.88 10.97
C ALA A 69 17.77 10.23 10.54
N ASP A 70 18.24 9.23 11.28
CA ASP A 70 19.45 8.48 10.95
C ASP A 70 19.32 7.78 9.59
N VAL A 71 18.22 7.08 9.34
CA VAL A 71 17.99 6.42 8.04
C VAL A 71 17.94 7.46 6.92
N MET A 72 17.18 8.54 7.11
CA MET A 72 17.01 9.62 6.13
C MET A 72 18.31 10.39 5.84
N ALA A 73 19.24 10.48 6.79
CA ALA A 73 20.54 11.09 6.57
C ALA A 73 21.41 10.33 5.56
N ARG A 74 21.04 9.09 5.22
CA ARG A 74 21.79 8.22 4.29
C ARG A 74 21.18 8.18 2.89
N LYS A 75 20.17 9.00 2.61
CA LYS A 75 19.54 9.09 1.27
C LYS A 75 20.57 9.27 0.17
N GLY A 76 20.36 8.57 -0.94
CA GLY A 76 21.27 8.61 -2.10
C GLY A 76 22.62 7.91 -1.89
N THR A 77 22.86 7.28 -0.74
CA THR A 77 24.08 6.50 -0.48
C THR A 77 23.82 5.00 -0.58
N THR A 78 24.88 4.22 -0.85
CA THR A 78 24.84 2.74 -0.81
C THR A 78 24.61 2.18 0.61
N ALA A 79 24.58 3.03 1.63
CA ALA A 79 24.31 2.64 3.00
C ALA A 79 22.82 2.69 3.37
N TYR A 80 21.98 3.33 2.56
CA TYR A 80 20.57 3.55 2.86
C TYR A 80 19.84 2.23 3.15
N ASP A 81 19.79 1.32 2.16
CA ASP A 81 19.06 0.05 2.24
C ASP A 81 19.50 -0.80 3.43
N ARG A 82 20.81 -0.91 3.68
CA ARG A 82 21.36 -1.68 4.79
C ARG A 82 20.90 -1.15 6.15
N VAL A 83 20.91 0.17 6.32
CA VAL A 83 20.51 0.78 7.59
C VAL A 83 19.00 0.70 7.75
N TRP A 84 18.24 0.94 6.70
CA TRP A 84 16.78 0.74 6.71
C TRP A 84 16.42 -0.69 7.09
N LEU A 85 16.98 -1.71 6.42
CA LEU A 85 16.70 -3.13 6.70
C LEU A 85 17.04 -3.53 8.14
N LYS A 86 18.17 -3.06 8.68
CA LYS A 86 18.57 -3.34 10.07
C LYS A 86 17.63 -2.68 11.07
N THR A 87 17.19 -1.45 10.79
CA THR A 87 16.17 -0.76 11.59
C THR A 87 14.87 -1.56 11.58
N GLN A 88 14.45 -2.04 10.41
CA GLN A 88 13.23 -2.83 10.25
C GLN A 88 13.27 -4.16 10.99
N ASP A 89 14.34 -4.96 10.83
CA ASP A 89 14.52 -6.22 11.57
C ASP A 89 14.41 -6.00 13.09
N THR A 90 15.12 -5.00 13.60
CA THR A 90 15.14 -4.69 15.04
C THR A 90 13.75 -4.27 15.53
N ALA A 91 13.09 -3.36 14.81
CA ALA A 91 11.78 -2.85 15.18
C ALA A 91 10.71 -3.96 15.18
N HIS A 92 10.70 -4.82 14.15
CA HIS A 92 9.74 -5.91 14.04
C HIS A 92 9.93 -6.97 15.13
N ARG A 93 11.18 -7.32 15.49
CA ARG A 93 11.45 -8.22 16.63
C ARG A 93 10.96 -7.66 17.96
N LEU A 94 11.20 -6.38 18.22
CA LEU A 94 10.71 -5.71 19.43
C LEU A 94 9.18 -5.66 19.47
N THR A 95 8.55 -5.37 18.33
CA THR A 95 7.09 -5.35 18.21
C THR A 95 6.48 -6.73 18.44
N LEU A 96 7.04 -7.80 17.85
CA LEU A 96 6.58 -9.18 18.10
C LEU A 96 6.69 -9.56 19.57
N LYS A 97 7.78 -9.19 20.25
CA LYS A 97 7.90 -9.42 21.70
C LYS A 97 6.80 -8.72 22.50
N ALA A 98 6.47 -7.48 22.14
CA ALA A 98 5.40 -6.72 22.79
C ALA A 98 4.01 -7.31 22.50
N VAL A 99 3.76 -7.72 21.26
CA VAL A 99 2.53 -8.41 20.84
C VAL A 99 2.36 -9.72 21.58
N ASP A 100 3.41 -10.54 21.66
CA ASP A 100 3.38 -11.83 22.35
C ASP A 100 3.14 -11.66 23.86
N HIS A 101 3.75 -10.64 24.45
CA HIS A 101 3.47 -10.28 25.83
C HIS A 101 1.99 -9.88 26.04
N GLN A 102 1.44 -9.03 25.17
CA GLN A 102 0.02 -8.65 25.23
C GLN A 102 -0.90 -9.87 25.08
N ILE A 103 -0.56 -10.80 24.18
CA ILE A 103 -1.35 -12.03 23.98
C ILE A 103 -1.34 -12.92 25.22
N ALA A 104 -0.17 -13.06 25.86
CA ALA A 104 0.01 -13.96 26.99
C ALA A 104 -0.48 -13.39 28.33
N ARG A 105 -0.40 -12.06 28.51
CA ARG A 105 -0.58 -11.39 29.81
C ARG A 105 -1.62 -10.28 29.82
N GLY A 106 -2.19 -9.93 28.66
CA GLY A 106 -3.15 -8.83 28.55
C GLY A 106 -4.50 -9.14 29.17
N GLU A 107 -5.02 -8.20 29.96
CA GLU A 107 -6.31 -8.31 30.65
C GLU A 107 -7.50 -7.94 29.75
N ASP A 108 -7.36 -6.86 28.97
CA ASP A 108 -8.41 -6.40 28.08
C ASP A 108 -8.57 -7.35 26.88
N ARG A 109 -9.74 -7.98 26.77
CA ARG A 109 -10.03 -8.98 25.73
C ARG A 109 -10.02 -8.40 24.32
N GLN A 110 -10.41 -7.14 24.13
CA GLN A 110 -10.43 -6.49 22.82
C GLN A 110 -9.01 -6.14 22.37
N ILE A 111 -8.17 -5.61 23.27
CA ILE A 111 -6.76 -5.33 22.97
C ILE A 111 -6.01 -6.62 22.68
N THR A 112 -6.26 -7.67 23.47
CA THR A 112 -5.65 -8.99 23.24
C THR A 112 -6.11 -9.61 21.92
N ALA A 113 -7.37 -9.44 21.52
CA ALA A 113 -7.85 -9.88 20.21
C ALA A 113 -7.17 -9.12 19.06
N ALA A 114 -7.02 -7.80 19.18
CA ALA A 114 -6.29 -6.98 18.21
C ALA A 114 -4.83 -7.41 18.08
N ALA A 115 -4.15 -7.70 19.20
CA ALA A 115 -2.78 -8.20 19.20
C ALA A 115 -2.66 -9.56 18.47
N LYS A 116 -3.60 -10.49 18.71
CA LYS A 116 -3.65 -11.77 17.98
C LYS A 116 -3.82 -11.60 16.48
N ALA A 117 -4.65 -10.64 16.05
CA ALA A 117 -4.86 -10.35 14.63
C ALA A 117 -3.63 -9.69 13.97
N ALA A 118 -2.93 -8.82 14.70
CA ALA A 118 -1.73 -8.14 14.19
C ALA A 118 -0.51 -9.07 14.09
N ARG A 119 -0.36 -10.03 15.01
CA ARG A 119 0.81 -10.91 15.10
C ARG A 119 1.26 -11.55 13.79
N PRO A 120 0.40 -12.24 13.01
CA PRO A 120 0.84 -12.88 11.76
C PRO A 120 1.32 -11.88 10.71
N VAL A 121 0.78 -10.65 10.69
CA VAL A 121 1.21 -9.59 9.77
C VAL A 121 2.63 -9.15 10.12
N VAL A 122 2.88 -8.79 11.38
CA VAL A 122 4.21 -8.36 11.85
C VAL A 122 5.26 -9.48 11.71
N ALA A 123 4.86 -10.74 11.89
CA ALA A 123 5.74 -11.89 11.67
C ALA A 123 6.12 -12.03 10.20
N GLY A 124 5.14 -11.95 9.28
CA GLY A 124 5.42 -11.97 7.85
C GLY A 124 6.33 -10.82 7.42
N HIS A 125 6.13 -9.62 7.96
CA HIS A 125 7.01 -8.48 7.72
C HIS A 125 8.45 -8.72 8.20
N LEU A 126 8.64 -9.32 9.38
CA LEU A 126 9.97 -9.68 9.87
C LEU A 126 10.68 -10.63 8.89
N GLU A 127 9.98 -11.63 8.34
CA GLU A 127 10.55 -12.54 7.34
C GLU A 127 11.05 -11.79 6.09
N ARG A 128 10.47 -10.64 5.74
CA ARG A 128 10.91 -9.81 4.61
C ARG A 128 12.21 -9.06 4.86
N VAL A 129 12.59 -8.85 6.12
CA VAL A 129 13.73 -8.02 6.50
C VAL A 129 14.74 -8.75 7.40
N GLU A 130 14.50 -10.04 7.66
CA GLU A 130 15.22 -10.82 8.66
C GLU A 130 16.74 -10.78 8.46
N GLY A 131 17.45 -10.48 9.55
CA GLY A 131 18.91 -10.37 9.57
C GLY A 131 19.41 -9.08 8.93
N GLY A 132 18.55 -8.09 8.74
CA GLY A 132 18.88 -6.87 8.00
C GLY A 132 19.09 -7.12 6.50
N THR A 133 18.48 -8.18 5.97
CA THR A 133 18.54 -8.56 4.55
C THR A 133 17.15 -8.47 3.95
N CYS A 134 17.05 -7.95 2.73
CA CYS A 134 15.78 -7.89 2.03
C CYS A 134 15.47 -9.24 1.39
N HIS A 135 14.32 -9.81 1.75
CA HIS A 135 13.78 -11.01 1.14
C HIS A 135 12.61 -10.57 0.28
N GLY A 136 12.78 -10.65 -1.05
CA GLY A 136 11.70 -10.34 -1.98
C GLY A 136 10.55 -11.33 -1.84
N ALA A 137 9.39 -11.02 -2.44
CA ALA A 137 8.37 -12.04 -2.63
C ALA A 137 9.02 -13.21 -3.39
N ALA A 138 8.80 -14.45 -2.92
CA ALA A 138 9.32 -15.61 -3.61
C ALA A 138 8.98 -15.47 -5.11
N PRO A 139 9.95 -15.63 -6.03
CA PRO A 139 9.62 -15.58 -7.45
C PRO A 139 8.51 -16.59 -7.67
N VAL A 140 7.38 -16.14 -8.22
CA VAL A 140 6.32 -17.04 -8.64
C VAL A 140 6.99 -18.04 -9.57
N ARG A 141 7.24 -19.26 -9.10
CA ARG A 141 7.60 -20.37 -9.98
C ARG A 141 6.44 -20.43 -10.95
N THR A 142 6.65 -19.94 -12.16
CA THR A 142 5.68 -20.07 -13.25
C THR A 142 5.41 -21.55 -13.38
N ILE A 143 4.29 -22.02 -12.81
CA ILE A 143 3.80 -23.35 -13.12
C ILE A 143 3.48 -23.27 -14.60
N ARG A 144 4.20 -24.06 -15.40
CA ARG A 144 3.89 -24.26 -16.81
C ARG A 144 2.44 -24.70 -16.87
N ALA A 145 1.54 -23.77 -17.20
CA ALA A 145 0.20 -24.13 -17.62
C ALA A 145 0.38 -25.08 -18.81
N GLY A 146 -0.02 -26.34 -18.64
CA GLY A 146 -0.08 -27.29 -19.73
C GLY A 146 -0.86 -26.65 -20.88
N SER A 147 -0.50 -26.99 -22.11
CA SER A 147 -1.09 -26.50 -23.36
C SER A 147 -2.55 -26.94 -23.52
N GLY A 148 -3.44 -26.43 -22.67
CA GLY A 148 -4.87 -26.64 -22.73
C GLY A 148 -5.55 -25.45 -23.38
N GLY A 149 -6.00 -25.61 -24.61
CA GLY A 149 -7.00 -24.73 -25.22
C GLY A 149 -6.47 -23.79 -26.31
N GLN A 150 -6.10 -24.33 -27.47
CA GLN A 150 -6.26 -23.59 -28.71
C GLN A 150 -7.73 -23.64 -29.12
N ALA A 151 -8.44 -22.52 -29.03
CA ALA A 151 -9.66 -22.28 -29.78
C ALA A 151 -9.98 -20.77 -29.76
N ALA A 152 -9.29 -20.02 -30.62
CA ALA A 152 -9.79 -18.74 -31.11
C ALA A 152 -9.66 -18.77 -32.63
N THR A 153 -10.75 -19.13 -33.32
CA THR A 153 -10.86 -18.97 -34.77
C THR A 153 -11.00 -17.48 -35.10
N PRO A 154 -10.22 -16.92 -36.04
CA PRO A 154 -10.41 -15.55 -36.49
C PRO A 154 -11.51 -15.52 -37.55
N PHE A 155 -12.54 -14.69 -37.35
CA PHE A 155 -13.49 -14.34 -38.40
C PHE A 155 -12.91 -13.19 -39.24
N ALA A 156 -12.39 -13.50 -40.41
CA ALA A 156 -12.23 -12.54 -41.50
C ALA A 156 -12.03 -13.27 -42.85
N ALA A 157 -13.06 -13.28 -43.72
CA ALA A 157 -12.94 -13.24 -45.18
C ALA A 157 -14.34 -13.27 -45.88
N GLY A 158 -14.74 -12.13 -46.48
CA GLY A 158 -15.05 -12.03 -47.92
C GLY A 158 -16.39 -12.49 -48.55
N VAL A 159 -17.30 -11.51 -48.79
CA VAL A 159 -18.08 -11.15 -50.04
C VAL A 159 -19.15 -12.12 -50.66
N PRO A 160 -20.08 -11.70 -51.57
CA PRO A 160 -21.01 -10.54 -51.70
C PRO A 160 -22.51 -10.94 -51.94
N VAL A 161 -23.43 -9.96 -52.04
CA VAL A 161 -24.41 -9.70 -53.15
C VAL A 161 -25.67 -8.93 -52.66
N ALA A 162 -26.02 -7.90 -53.45
CA ALA A 162 -27.07 -6.90 -53.30
C ALA A 162 -28.52 -7.42 -53.36
N VAL A 163 -29.50 -6.60 -52.92
CA VAL A 163 -30.75 -6.21 -53.67
C VAL A 163 -31.59 -5.18 -52.87
N ALA A 164 -31.85 -4.05 -53.53
CA ALA A 164 -33.02 -3.13 -53.57
C ALA A 164 -33.60 -2.39 -52.33
N VAL A 165 -33.74 -1.06 -52.52
CA VAL A 165 -34.59 -0.03 -51.87
C VAL A 165 -35.90 0.06 -52.71
N PRO A 166 -37.14 0.48 -52.27
CA PRO A 166 -37.44 1.64 -51.40
C PRO A 166 -38.71 1.62 -50.49
N ALA A 167 -38.85 2.72 -49.71
CA ALA A 167 -40.07 3.53 -49.48
C ALA A 167 -40.85 3.49 -48.14
N VAL A 168 -40.85 4.66 -47.46
CA VAL A 168 -41.99 5.44 -46.87
C VAL A 168 -42.60 4.96 -45.53
N ALA A 169 -42.23 5.61 -44.42
CA ALA A 169 -42.97 6.63 -43.61
C ALA A 169 -43.96 6.01 -42.58
N LEU A 170 -44.13 6.47 -41.32
CA LEU A 170 -44.28 7.81 -40.74
C LEU A 170 -43.98 7.80 -39.21
N GLY A 171 -43.49 8.93 -38.69
CA GLY A 171 -43.75 9.53 -37.35
C GLY A 171 -43.11 8.88 -36.10
N GLY A 172 -42.47 9.59 -35.18
CA GLY A 172 -42.18 11.01 -35.02
C GLY A 172 -41.46 11.32 -33.68
N ALA A 173 -40.75 12.46 -33.66
CA ALA A 173 -40.23 13.31 -32.56
C ALA A 173 -39.36 12.65 -31.45
N LEU A 174 -38.04 12.89 -31.27
CA LEU A 174 -37.20 14.10 -31.07
C LEU A 174 -37.65 15.09 -29.98
N VAL A 175 -36.79 15.31 -28.96
CA VAL A 175 -36.19 16.59 -28.47
C VAL A 175 -35.28 16.24 -27.25
N ALA A 176 -33.94 16.29 -27.39
CA ALA A 176 -32.98 17.35 -27.00
C ALA A 176 -32.72 17.48 -25.48
N GLY A 177 -31.51 17.70 -24.96
CA GLY A 177 -30.24 18.07 -25.57
C GLY A 177 -29.06 17.88 -24.60
N GLY A 178 -27.84 17.92 -25.14
CA GLY A 178 -26.60 17.92 -24.36
C GLY A 178 -26.00 19.32 -24.23
N ALA A 179 -25.03 19.47 -23.34
CA ALA A 179 -23.86 20.33 -23.55
C ALA A 179 -22.76 19.99 -22.54
N PHE A 180 -21.62 19.57 -23.09
CA PHE A 180 -20.29 19.58 -22.50
C PHE A 180 -19.88 21.00 -22.07
N TRP A 181 -19.10 21.11 -20.99
CA TRP A 181 -18.34 22.33 -20.69
C TRP A 181 -16.86 21.97 -20.50
N THR A 182 -16.00 22.58 -21.31
CA THR A 182 -14.54 22.49 -21.19
C THR A 182 -13.90 23.87 -21.30
N ALA A 183 -12.76 23.98 -20.60
CA ALA A 183 -11.61 24.85 -20.85
C ALA A 183 -11.56 26.23 -20.15
N SER A 184 -10.76 26.22 -19.08
CA SER A 184 -9.62 27.10 -18.79
C SER A 184 -9.38 28.35 -19.66
N ARG A 185 -9.16 29.49 -18.98
CA ARG A 185 -8.34 30.59 -19.50
C ARG A 185 -7.39 31.12 -18.42
N LEU A 186 -6.11 30.88 -18.64
CA LEU A 186 -4.98 31.65 -18.13
C LEU A 186 -4.59 32.70 -19.18
N ARG A 187 -4.48 33.99 -18.79
CA ARG A 187 -3.43 34.96 -19.21
C ARG A 187 -3.68 36.30 -18.49
N ARG A 188 -2.82 36.79 -17.57
CA ARG A 188 -1.54 37.52 -17.75
C ARG A 188 -1.67 38.82 -18.56
N ASN A 189 -1.65 40.00 -17.91
CA ASN A 189 -0.48 40.89 -17.77
C ASN A 189 -0.84 42.32 -17.29
N ASP A 190 -0.03 42.79 -16.34
CA ASP A 190 0.63 44.10 -16.19
C ASP A 190 -0.11 45.47 -16.15
N LEU A 191 0.50 46.31 -15.29
CA LEU A 191 0.51 47.77 -15.19
C LEU A 191 -0.60 48.43 -14.34
N ARG A 192 -0.25 48.78 -13.10
CA ARG A 192 -0.04 50.17 -12.64
C ARG A 192 0.54 50.20 -11.22
#